data_AF-D6X8X4-F1
#
_entry.id   AF-D6X8X4-F1
#
_cell.length_a   1.000
_cell.length_b   1.000
_cell.length_c   1.000
_cell.angle_alpha   90.00
_cell.angle_beta   90.00
_cell.angle_gamma   90.00
#
_symmetry.space_group_name_H-M   'P 1'
#
loop_
_entity.id
_entity.type
_entity.pdbx_description
1 polymer ?
#
loop_
_entity_poly.entity_id
_entity_poly.type
_entity_poly.pdbx_seq_one_letter_code
_entity_poly.pdbx_strand_id
1 'polypeptide(L)'
;PEAAAAAFAMGADYIVTGSVNQSCLEAGTSARVKEMLSQAGIADCDMAPAADMFEMGVELQVLRRGTFFPMRAKQLYELYRTYDGIDAIPADVRTRVEEQIFRRPLDDVWEETAEYFRRRDPGQLARAEGNPKRRAALIFRWYLGMASRWAKTGEADRAVDFQIWCGPAMGSFNAWVRGTYLAAPEHRRVADVARQIMAGAA
;
A
#
# COMPACT_ATOMS: atom_id res chain seq x y z
N PRO A 1 12.68 20.77 -5.19
CA PRO A 1 13.80 20.82 -6.16
C PRO A 1 15.18 20.76 -5.48
N GLU A 2 15.25 21.26 -4.26
CA GLU A 2 16.38 21.22 -3.33
C GLU A 2 16.95 19.80 -3.17
N ALA A 3 16.09 18.79 -2.97
CA ALA A 3 16.51 17.40 -2.88
C ALA A 3 17.14 16.87 -4.17
N ALA A 4 16.66 17.34 -5.34
CA ALA A 4 17.25 17.00 -6.63
C ALA A 4 18.61 17.68 -6.81
N ALA A 5 18.71 18.98 -6.52
CA ALA A 5 19.97 19.73 -6.56
C ALA A 5 21.02 19.13 -5.63
N ALA A 6 20.64 18.73 -4.41
CA ALA A 6 21.52 18.06 -3.46
C ALA A 6 22.02 16.70 -4.00
N ALA A 7 21.16 15.90 -4.64
CA ALA A 7 21.58 14.64 -5.24
C ALA A 7 22.63 14.85 -6.34
N PHE A 8 22.42 15.84 -7.23
CA PHE A 8 23.41 16.19 -8.25
C PHE A 8 24.71 16.75 -7.65
N ALA A 9 24.62 17.60 -6.63
CA ALA A 9 25.80 18.12 -5.93
C ALA A 9 26.63 17.03 -5.24
N MET A 10 25.99 15.92 -4.83
CA MET A 10 26.66 14.72 -4.32
C MET A 10 27.21 13.80 -5.42
N GLY A 11 27.09 14.18 -6.70
CA GLY A 11 27.67 13.45 -7.83
C GLY A 11 26.74 12.44 -8.50
N ALA A 12 25.42 12.53 -8.30
CA ALA A 12 24.49 11.69 -9.05
C ALA A 12 24.46 12.07 -10.54
N ASP A 13 24.63 11.10 -11.44
CA ASP A 13 24.49 11.33 -12.90
C ASP A 13 23.04 11.57 -13.33
N TYR A 14 22.10 11.01 -12.57
CA TYR A 14 20.66 11.18 -12.77
C TYR A 14 19.93 10.97 -11.44
N ILE A 15 18.67 11.42 -11.39
CA ILE A 15 17.77 11.21 -10.26
C ILE A 15 16.55 10.39 -10.70
N VAL A 16 15.91 9.70 -9.75
CA VAL A 16 14.70 8.92 -9.99
C VAL A 16 13.60 9.44 -9.08
N THR A 17 12.42 9.66 -9.66
CA THR A 17 11.20 9.99 -8.91
C THR A 17 10.25 8.79 -8.89
N GLY A 18 9.53 8.62 -7.79
CA GLY A 18 8.57 7.53 -7.60
C GLY A 18 7.24 8.05 -7.08
N SER A 19 7.16 8.32 -5.77
CA SER A 19 5.90 8.71 -5.11
C SER A 19 5.17 9.85 -5.83
N VAL A 20 5.88 10.93 -6.18
CA VAL A 20 5.29 12.11 -6.86
C VAL A 20 4.58 11.75 -8.18
N ASN A 21 5.12 10.79 -8.93
CA ASN A 21 4.58 10.36 -10.22
C ASN A 21 3.22 9.66 -10.05
N GLN A 22 2.98 8.99 -8.93
CA GLN A 22 1.72 8.30 -8.66
C GLN A 22 0.53 9.27 -8.51
N SER A 23 0.79 10.54 -8.16
CA SER A 23 -0.24 11.58 -8.09
C SER A 23 -0.57 12.23 -9.44
N CYS A 24 0.12 11.83 -10.53
CA CYS A 24 -0.06 12.41 -11.85
C CYS A 24 -1.24 11.79 -12.61
N LEU A 25 -1.74 12.52 -13.62
CA LEU A 25 -2.84 12.08 -14.49
C LEU A 25 -2.55 10.74 -15.15
N GLU A 26 -1.32 10.51 -15.58
CA GLU A 26 -0.90 9.31 -16.31
C GLU A 26 -0.80 8.07 -15.43
N ALA A 27 -0.79 8.21 -14.10
CA ALA A 27 -0.67 7.09 -13.18
C ALA A 27 -1.92 6.18 -13.25
N GLY A 28 -1.69 4.88 -13.42
CA GLY A 28 -2.71 3.82 -13.45
C GLY A 28 -3.27 3.47 -12.06
N THR A 29 -3.80 4.47 -11.36
CA THR A 29 -4.49 4.37 -10.07
C THR A 29 -5.78 5.20 -10.10
N SER A 30 -6.66 4.99 -9.12
CA SER A 30 -7.95 5.69 -9.07
C SER A 30 -7.79 7.20 -8.83
N ALA A 31 -8.78 7.98 -9.27
CA ALA A 31 -8.85 9.41 -8.99
C ALA A 31 -8.80 9.70 -7.48
N ARG A 32 -9.52 8.88 -6.69
CA ARG A 32 -9.53 8.96 -5.23
C ARG A 32 -8.13 8.82 -4.62
N VAL A 33 -7.31 7.88 -5.11
CA VAL A 33 -5.92 7.75 -4.64
C VAL A 33 -5.11 9.00 -4.99
N LYS A 34 -5.28 9.60 -6.17
CA LYS A 34 -4.58 10.84 -6.57
C LYS A 34 -4.96 12.02 -5.66
N GLU A 35 -6.23 12.13 -5.29
CA GLU A 35 -6.70 13.11 -4.29
C GLU A 35 -6.08 12.87 -2.91
N MET A 36 -6.04 11.62 -2.45
CA MET A 36 -5.42 11.28 -1.16
C MET A 36 -3.93 11.63 -1.15
N LEU A 37 -3.23 11.32 -2.26
CA LEU A 37 -1.82 11.64 -2.44
C LEU A 37 -1.55 13.15 -2.49
N SER A 38 -2.42 13.96 -3.11
CA SER A 38 -2.25 15.42 -3.18
C SER A 38 -2.39 16.11 -1.81
N GLN A 39 -3.02 15.44 -0.85
CA GLN A 39 -3.21 15.93 0.52
C GLN A 39 -2.17 15.40 1.51
N ALA A 40 -1.30 14.49 1.09
CA ALA A 40 -0.29 13.91 1.96
C ALA A 40 0.73 14.96 2.42
N GLY A 41 1.04 14.96 3.72
CA GLY A 41 2.18 15.64 4.32
C GLY A 41 3.40 14.72 4.47
N ILE A 42 4.52 15.29 4.93
CA ILE A 42 5.79 14.56 5.11
C ILE A 42 5.64 13.43 6.15
N ALA A 43 4.86 13.66 7.21
CA ALA A 43 4.62 12.71 8.30
C ALA A 43 3.40 11.78 8.08
N ASP A 44 2.85 11.76 6.87
CA ASP A 44 1.64 10.99 6.54
C ASP A 44 1.96 9.63 5.91
N CYS A 45 3.19 9.15 6.05
CA CYS A 45 3.62 7.81 5.64
C CYS A 45 3.98 6.95 6.87
N ASP A 46 3.82 5.65 6.75
CA ASP A 46 4.21 4.65 7.76
C ASP A 46 4.73 3.39 7.04
N MET A 47 5.42 2.52 7.76
CA MET A 47 5.79 1.18 7.29
C MET A 47 4.61 0.23 7.47
N ALA A 48 4.46 -0.76 6.61
CA ALA A 48 3.47 -1.83 6.74
C ALA A 48 3.97 -3.13 6.10
N PRO A 49 3.52 -4.31 6.57
CA PRO A 49 3.90 -5.60 6.00
C PRO A 49 3.68 -5.71 4.49
N ALA A 50 4.69 -6.22 3.78
CA ALA A 50 4.64 -6.48 2.35
C ALA A 50 3.95 -7.82 2.06
N ALA A 51 3.11 -7.89 1.01
CA ALA A 51 2.29 -9.08 0.73
C ALA A 51 3.09 -10.26 0.16
N ASP A 52 4.17 -10.00 -0.55
CA ASP A 52 5.05 -10.99 -1.21
C ASP A 52 6.04 -11.63 -0.22
N MET A 53 6.41 -10.88 0.82
CA MET A 53 7.40 -11.28 1.83
C MET A 53 6.84 -11.19 3.26
N PHE A 54 5.53 -11.38 3.41
CA PHE A 54 4.78 -11.21 4.66
C PHE A 54 5.34 -12.10 5.77
N GLU A 55 5.57 -13.37 5.48
CA GLU A 55 6.09 -14.37 6.42
C GLU A 55 7.51 -14.02 6.92
N MET A 56 8.27 -13.27 6.12
CA MET A 56 9.64 -12.84 6.45
C MET A 56 9.69 -11.51 7.21
N GLY A 57 8.55 -10.87 7.46
CA GLY A 57 8.47 -9.60 8.19
C GLY A 57 9.01 -8.40 7.43
N VAL A 58 9.08 -8.49 6.10
CA VAL A 58 9.48 -7.34 5.27
C VAL A 58 8.37 -6.31 5.27
N GLU A 59 8.75 -5.04 5.42
CA GLU A 59 7.84 -3.90 5.37
C GLU A 59 8.10 -3.02 4.16
N LEU A 60 7.07 -2.28 3.74
CA LEU A 60 7.11 -1.27 2.70
C LEU A 60 6.47 0.03 3.18
N GLN A 61 6.81 1.15 2.54
CA GLN A 61 6.32 2.46 2.93
C GLN A 61 4.97 2.77 2.25
N VAL A 62 3.97 3.15 3.05
CA VAL A 62 2.60 3.41 2.61
C VAL A 62 2.06 4.72 3.19
N LEU A 63 1.08 5.30 2.50
CA LEU A 63 0.27 6.39 3.03
C LEU A 63 -0.54 5.91 4.23
N ARG A 64 -0.49 6.64 5.35
CA ARG A 64 -1.31 6.38 6.54
C ARG A 64 -2.48 7.35 6.68
N ARG A 65 -2.43 8.49 6.00
CA ARG A 65 -3.51 9.48 6.06
C ARG A 65 -4.70 9.03 5.23
N GLY A 66 -5.88 9.02 5.85
CA GLY A 66 -7.14 8.71 5.18
C GLY A 66 -7.39 7.21 4.91
N THR A 67 -6.54 6.32 5.44
CA THR A 67 -6.69 4.86 5.34
C THR A 67 -6.25 4.20 6.65
N PHE A 68 -6.93 3.13 7.04
CA PHE A 68 -6.53 2.28 8.18
C PHE A 68 -5.61 1.13 7.75
N PHE A 69 -5.27 1.03 6.46
CA PHE A 69 -4.45 -0.06 5.92
C PHE A 69 -3.17 -0.34 6.74
N PRO A 70 -2.29 0.64 7.06
CA PRO A 70 -1.04 0.32 7.74
C PRO A 70 -1.26 -0.29 9.11
N MET A 71 -2.24 0.23 9.86
CA MET A 71 -2.62 -0.30 11.18
C MET A 71 -3.19 -1.72 11.07
N ARG A 72 -4.12 -1.94 10.13
CA ARG A 72 -4.76 -3.25 9.92
C ARG A 72 -3.73 -4.29 9.45
N ALA A 73 -2.85 -3.93 8.53
CA ALA A 73 -1.78 -4.80 8.04
C ALA A 73 -0.82 -5.22 9.17
N LYS A 74 -0.39 -4.28 10.03
CA LYS A 74 0.41 -4.58 11.22
C LYS A 74 -0.34 -5.51 12.19
N GLN A 75 -1.62 -5.25 12.43
CA GLN A 75 -2.45 -6.13 13.27
C GLN A 75 -2.50 -7.57 12.73
N LEU A 76 -2.67 -7.76 11.42
CA LEU A 76 -2.65 -9.08 10.80
C LEU A 76 -1.28 -9.77 10.94
N TYR A 77 -0.20 -9.01 10.82
CA TYR A 77 1.15 -9.55 11.02
C TYR A 77 1.39 -9.96 12.48
N GLU A 78 0.92 -9.18 13.45
CA GLU A 78 1.00 -9.57 14.87
C GLU A 78 0.19 -10.83 15.18
N LEU A 79 -1.01 -10.96 14.62
CA LEU A 79 -1.80 -12.20 14.73
C LEU A 79 -1.06 -13.38 14.11
N TYR A 80 -0.45 -13.18 12.94
CA TYR A 80 0.36 -14.19 12.29
C TYR A 80 1.55 -14.61 13.16
N ARG A 81 2.25 -13.67 13.79
CA ARG A 81 3.37 -14.01 14.67
C ARG A 81 2.92 -14.77 15.91
N THR A 82 1.82 -14.33 16.51
CA THR A 82 1.35 -14.81 17.82
C THR A 82 0.71 -16.20 17.77
N TYR A 83 -0.08 -16.51 16.74
CA TYR A 83 -0.90 -17.73 16.70
C TYR A 83 -0.46 -18.70 15.60
N ASP A 84 -0.56 -20.00 15.86
CA ASP A 84 -0.11 -21.05 14.91
C ASP A 84 -1.02 -21.26 13.70
N GLY A 85 -2.17 -20.59 13.67
CA GLY A 85 -3.13 -20.61 12.58
C GLY A 85 -4.37 -19.82 12.95
N ILE A 86 -5.31 -19.66 12.00
CA ILE A 86 -6.56 -18.91 12.23
C ILE A 86 -7.45 -19.55 13.32
N ASP A 87 -7.35 -20.86 13.53
CA ASP A 87 -8.14 -21.60 14.53
C ASP A 87 -7.60 -21.43 15.95
N ALA A 88 -6.35 -20.97 16.10
CA ALA A 88 -5.74 -20.68 17.38
C ALA A 88 -6.00 -19.24 17.86
N ILE A 89 -6.59 -18.38 17.02
CA ILE A 89 -6.94 -17.00 17.36
C ILE A 89 -8.16 -17.03 18.30
N PRO A 90 -8.14 -16.31 19.45
CA PRO A 90 -9.30 -16.18 20.32
C PRO A 90 -10.56 -15.73 19.55
N ALA A 91 -11.70 -16.33 19.86
CA ALA A 91 -12.93 -16.16 19.08
C ALA A 91 -13.35 -14.69 18.97
N ASP A 92 -13.25 -13.92 20.05
CA ASP A 92 -13.56 -12.49 20.07
C ASP A 92 -12.64 -11.66 19.15
N VAL A 93 -11.35 -12.00 19.13
CA VAL A 93 -10.35 -11.37 18.25
C VAL A 93 -10.60 -11.74 16.80
N ARG A 94 -10.89 -13.02 16.51
CA ARG A 94 -11.22 -13.51 15.17
C ARG A 94 -12.46 -12.81 14.62
N THR A 95 -13.56 -12.77 15.37
CA THR A 95 -14.80 -12.07 14.98
C THR A 95 -14.53 -10.60 14.66
N ARG A 96 -13.76 -9.90 15.50
CA ARG A 96 -13.43 -8.50 15.25
C ARG A 96 -12.64 -8.30 13.95
N VAL A 97 -11.70 -9.19 13.65
CA VAL A 97 -10.91 -9.15 12.41
C VAL A 97 -11.78 -9.43 11.19
N GLU A 98 -12.66 -10.42 11.28
CA GLU A 98 -13.64 -10.76 10.23
C GLU A 98 -14.59 -9.60 9.94
N GLU A 99 -15.09 -8.89 10.97
CA GLU A 99 -16.00 -7.75 10.80
C GLU A 99 -15.29 -6.48 10.33
N GLN A 100 -14.15 -6.14 10.93
CA GLN A 100 -13.51 -4.83 10.75
C GLN A 100 -12.52 -4.79 9.59
N ILE A 101 -11.88 -5.91 9.25
CA ILE A 101 -10.82 -5.97 8.24
C ILE A 101 -11.29 -6.71 7.00
N PHE A 102 -11.65 -7.99 7.15
CA PHE A 102 -12.05 -8.81 6.01
C PHE A 102 -13.45 -8.47 5.52
N ARG A 103 -14.34 -8.06 6.42
CA ARG A 103 -15.79 -7.89 6.21
C ARG A 103 -16.45 -9.18 5.70
N ARG A 104 -15.94 -10.32 6.18
CA ARG A 104 -16.41 -11.69 5.92
C ARG A 104 -15.65 -12.70 6.77
N PRO A 105 -16.19 -13.93 6.95
CA PRO A 105 -15.50 -15.02 7.64
C PRO A 105 -14.14 -15.36 7.02
N LEU A 106 -13.16 -15.72 7.83
CA LEU A 106 -11.83 -16.13 7.35
C LEU A 106 -11.87 -17.42 6.52
N ASP A 107 -12.83 -18.30 6.79
CA ASP A 107 -13.00 -19.55 6.05
C ASP A 107 -13.45 -19.28 4.60
N ASP A 108 -14.33 -18.30 4.39
CA ASP A 108 -14.73 -17.86 3.03
C ASP A 108 -13.54 -17.25 2.28
N VAL A 109 -12.70 -16.47 2.99
CA VAL A 109 -11.46 -15.89 2.43
C VAL A 109 -10.48 -17.00 2.04
N TRP A 110 -10.40 -18.06 2.83
CA TRP A 110 -9.57 -19.22 2.49
C TRP A 110 -10.06 -19.91 1.22
N GLU A 111 -11.35 -20.16 1.06
CA GLU A 111 -11.88 -20.79 -0.15
C GLU A 111 -11.59 -19.97 -1.41
N GLU A 112 -11.79 -18.64 -1.35
CA GLU A 112 -11.44 -17.73 -2.45
C GLU A 112 -9.93 -17.76 -2.77
N THR A 113 -9.10 -17.75 -1.72
CA THR A 113 -7.64 -17.82 -1.84
C THR A 113 -7.19 -19.15 -2.45
N ALA A 114 -7.81 -20.25 -2.03
CA ALA A 114 -7.54 -21.58 -2.55
C ALA A 114 -7.91 -21.70 -4.03
N GLU A 115 -9.08 -21.16 -4.42
CA GLU A 115 -9.52 -21.16 -5.80
C GLU A 115 -8.63 -20.29 -6.72
N TYR A 116 -8.14 -19.16 -6.21
CA TYR A 116 -7.15 -18.34 -6.90
C TYR A 116 -5.84 -19.11 -7.15
N PHE A 117 -5.24 -19.69 -6.11
CA PHE A 117 -3.96 -20.39 -6.25
C PHE A 117 -4.08 -21.70 -7.02
N ARG A 118 -5.22 -22.39 -6.97
CA ARG A 118 -5.46 -23.59 -7.80
C ARG A 118 -5.31 -23.31 -9.29
N ARG A 119 -5.63 -22.09 -9.74
CA ARG A 119 -5.46 -21.66 -11.14
C ARG A 119 -4.09 -21.04 -11.41
N ARG A 120 -3.52 -20.30 -10.46
CA ARG A 120 -2.36 -19.43 -10.68
C ARG A 120 -1.02 -20.03 -10.27
N ASP A 121 -1.00 -20.75 -9.15
CA ASP A 121 0.19 -21.39 -8.55
C ASP A 121 -0.24 -22.47 -7.52
N PRO A 122 -0.59 -23.69 -7.97
CA PRO A 122 -1.01 -24.78 -7.09
C PRO A 122 0.04 -25.18 -6.04
N GLY A 123 1.31 -24.85 -6.28
CA GLY A 123 2.40 -25.12 -5.34
C GLY A 123 2.24 -24.39 -4.01
N GLN A 124 1.54 -23.26 -3.97
CA GLN A 124 1.20 -22.59 -2.70
C GLN A 124 0.27 -23.44 -1.84
N LEU A 125 -0.70 -24.11 -2.45
CA LEU A 125 -1.66 -24.96 -1.73
C LEU A 125 -1.00 -26.21 -1.20
N ALA A 126 -0.20 -26.89 -2.02
CA ALA A 126 0.55 -28.08 -1.61
C ALA A 126 1.46 -27.78 -0.40
N ARG A 127 2.06 -26.59 -0.34
CA ARG A 127 2.89 -26.19 0.79
C ARG A 127 2.09 -25.78 2.04
N ALA A 128 0.83 -25.38 1.88
CA ALA A 128 -0.06 -24.98 2.97
C ALA A 128 -0.83 -26.17 3.55
N GLU A 129 -0.90 -27.29 2.82
CA GLU A 129 -1.50 -28.53 3.29
C GLU A 129 -0.82 -29.03 4.57
N GLY A 130 -1.62 -29.32 5.60
CA GLY A 130 -1.11 -29.69 6.93
C GLY A 130 -0.35 -28.59 7.68
N ASN A 131 -0.31 -27.35 7.17
CA ASN A 131 0.39 -26.23 7.80
C ASN A 131 -0.57 -25.05 8.09
N PRO A 132 -1.22 -25.03 9.27
CA PRO A 132 -2.18 -23.98 9.64
C PRO A 132 -1.58 -22.56 9.63
N LYS A 133 -0.29 -22.43 9.94
CA LYS A 133 0.43 -21.16 9.96
C LYS A 133 0.54 -20.57 8.55
N ARG A 134 0.90 -21.41 7.59
CA ARG A 134 1.00 -21.01 6.18
C ARG A 134 -0.36 -20.72 5.58
N ARG A 135 -1.40 -21.50 5.94
CA ARG A 135 -2.79 -21.18 5.59
C ARG A 135 -3.18 -19.78 6.08
N ALA A 136 -2.90 -19.46 7.34
CA ALA A 136 -3.15 -18.14 7.90
C ALA A 136 -2.40 -17.02 7.16
N ALA A 137 -1.13 -17.23 6.81
CA ALA A 137 -0.37 -16.26 6.02
C ALA A 137 -1.04 -15.96 4.67
N LEU A 138 -1.50 -16.98 3.94
CA LEU A 138 -2.17 -16.81 2.65
C LEU A 138 -3.48 -16.02 2.79
N ILE A 139 -4.28 -16.29 3.82
CA ILE A 139 -5.50 -15.54 4.14
C ILE A 139 -5.18 -14.07 4.45
N PHE A 140 -4.14 -13.79 5.23
CA PHE A 140 -3.80 -12.40 5.55
C PHE A 140 -3.21 -11.65 4.35
N ARG A 141 -2.44 -12.35 3.51
CA ARG A 141 -1.92 -11.82 2.24
C ARG A 141 -3.03 -11.51 1.24
N TRP A 142 -4.18 -12.20 1.31
CA TRP A 142 -5.37 -11.82 0.53
C TRP A 142 -5.78 -10.38 0.84
N TYR A 143 -5.86 -9.98 2.12
CA TYR A 143 -6.22 -8.60 2.47
C TYR A 143 -5.20 -7.60 1.93
N LEU A 144 -3.90 -7.88 2.08
CA LEU A 144 -2.83 -7.01 1.57
C LEU A 144 -2.91 -6.85 0.05
N GLY A 145 -3.11 -7.94 -0.69
CA GLY A 145 -3.27 -7.90 -2.15
C GLY A 145 -4.55 -7.18 -2.59
N MET A 146 -5.67 -7.43 -1.90
CA MET A 146 -6.94 -6.78 -2.21
C MET A 146 -6.94 -5.29 -1.87
N ALA A 147 -6.27 -4.88 -0.80
CA ALA A 147 -6.07 -3.48 -0.44
C ALA A 147 -5.38 -2.67 -1.56
N SER A 148 -4.39 -3.27 -2.23
CA SER A 148 -3.76 -2.69 -3.42
C SER A 148 -4.73 -2.61 -4.60
N ARG A 149 -5.49 -3.68 -4.84
CA ARG A 149 -6.48 -3.75 -5.92
C ARG A 149 -7.58 -2.71 -5.75
N TRP A 150 -8.18 -2.61 -4.56
CA TRP A 150 -9.22 -1.64 -4.23
C TRP A 150 -8.74 -0.20 -4.42
N ALA A 151 -7.52 0.11 -4.01
CA ALA A 151 -6.92 1.43 -4.23
C ALA A 151 -6.79 1.73 -5.74
N LYS A 152 -6.28 0.77 -6.51
CA LYS A 152 -6.11 0.89 -7.96
C LYS A 152 -7.44 1.09 -8.69
N THR A 153 -8.48 0.32 -8.34
CA THR A 153 -9.80 0.40 -9.00
C THR A 153 -10.70 1.49 -8.43
N GLY A 154 -10.37 2.04 -7.26
CA GLY A 154 -11.18 3.07 -6.61
C GLY A 154 -12.45 2.51 -5.97
N GLU A 155 -12.37 1.33 -5.37
CA GLU A 155 -13.52 0.68 -4.70
C GLU A 155 -13.98 1.52 -3.51
N ALA A 156 -15.12 2.22 -3.67
CA ALA A 156 -15.57 3.24 -2.73
C ALA A 156 -15.81 2.68 -1.33
N ASP A 157 -16.43 1.49 -1.24
CA ASP A 157 -16.75 0.82 0.02
C ASP A 157 -15.52 0.28 0.77
N ARG A 158 -14.35 0.32 0.12
CA ARG A 158 -13.06 -0.11 0.67
C ARG A 158 -12.04 1.03 0.73
N ALA A 159 -12.45 2.29 0.58
CA ALA A 159 -11.54 3.45 0.61
C ALA A 159 -10.68 3.52 1.88
N VAL A 160 -11.24 3.11 3.02
CA VAL A 160 -10.55 3.04 4.32
C VAL A 160 -9.51 1.91 4.41
N ASP A 161 -9.45 1.02 3.42
CA ASP A 161 -8.53 -0.11 3.32
C ASP A 161 -7.49 0.07 2.22
N PHE A 162 -7.44 1.21 1.54
CA PHE A 162 -6.54 1.41 0.42
C PHE A 162 -5.08 1.28 0.85
N GLN A 163 -4.36 0.35 0.22
CA GLN A 163 -2.90 0.30 0.27
C GLN A 163 -2.35 1.21 -0.82
N ILE A 164 -1.69 2.30 -0.41
CA ILE A 164 -1.09 3.28 -1.33
C ILE A 164 0.39 3.40 -1.00
N TRP A 165 1.25 2.89 -1.88
CA TRP A 165 2.70 2.98 -1.70
C TRP A 165 3.16 4.43 -1.87
N CYS A 166 3.60 5.06 -0.79
CA CYS A 166 3.89 6.48 -0.78
C CYS A 166 4.96 6.76 0.26
N GLY A 167 5.88 7.66 -0.07
CA GLY A 167 6.91 8.13 0.84
C GLY A 167 6.88 9.65 1.06
N PRO A 168 7.74 10.16 1.96
CA PRO A 168 7.76 11.55 2.38
C PRO A 168 8.08 12.53 1.23
N ALA A 169 8.64 12.03 0.12
CA ALA A 169 8.82 12.80 -1.12
C ALA A 169 7.49 13.37 -1.65
N MET A 170 6.37 12.66 -1.52
CA MET A 170 5.05 13.18 -1.88
C MET A 170 4.68 14.38 -1.02
N GLY A 171 4.86 14.29 0.30
CA GLY A 171 4.59 15.38 1.23
C GLY A 171 5.46 16.61 0.97
N SER A 172 6.74 16.39 0.67
CA SER A 172 7.68 17.46 0.31
C SER A 172 7.27 18.14 -1.00
N PHE A 173 6.87 17.35 -2.01
CA PHE A 173 6.35 17.86 -3.27
C PHE A 173 5.07 18.68 -3.07
N ASN A 174 4.09 18.16 -2.31
CA ASN A 174 2.84 18.88 -2.02
C ASN A 174 3.08 20.19 -1.26
N ALA A 175 4.07 20.24 -0.37
CA ALA A 175 4.45 21.47 0.31
C ALA A 175 5.05 22.49 -0.66
N TRP A 176 5.94 22.05 -1.56
CA TRP A 176 6.58 22.90 -2.57
C TRP A 176 5.57 23.47 -3.58
N VAL A 177 4.63 22.67 -4.09
CA VAL A 177 3.66 23.13 -5.10
C VAL A 177 2.44 23.86 -4.51
N ARG A 178 2.40 24.09 -3.20
CA ARG A 178 1.26 24.74 -2.52
C ARG A 178 1.02 26.13 -3.10
N GLY A 179 -0.25 26.44 -3.41
CA GLY A 179 -0.64 27.73 -3.98
C GLY A 179 -0.33 27.88 -5.47
N THR A 180 0.17 26.84 -6.13
CA THR A 180 0.39 26.79 -7.58
C THR A 180 -0.66 25.93 -8.27
N TYR A 181 -0.68 25.93 -9.61
CA TYR A 181 -1.57 25.08 -10.39
C TYR A 181 -1.34 23.57 -10.11
N LEU A 182 -0.11 23.16 -9.79
CA LEU A 182 0.26 21.77 -9.48
C LEU A 182 -0.27 21.26 -8.13
N ALA A 183 -0.84 22.15 -7.29
CA ALA A 183 -1.50 21.72 -6.06
C ALA A 183 -2.64 20.74 -6.34
N ALA A 184 -3.42 21.00 -7.40
CA ALA A 184 -4.52 20.15 -7.85
C ALA A 184 -3.97 18.95 -8.68
N PRO A 185 -4.31 17.69 -8.33
CA PRO A 185 -3.82 16.51 -9.04
C PRO A 185 -4.24 16.47 -10.52
N GLU A 186 -5.34 17.14 -10.89
CA GLU A 186 -5.84 17.26 -12.26
C GLU A 186 -4.86 18.04 -13.17
N HIS A 187 -3.98 18.83 -12.59
CA HIS A 187 -2.94 19.57 -13.33
C HIS A 187 -1.58 18.88 -13.31
N ARG A 188 -1.44 17.75 -12.61
CA ARG A 188 -0.15 17.04 -12.50
C ARG A 188 0.05 16.13 -13.71
N ARG A 189 0.75 16.63 -14.73
CA ARG A 189 1.28 15.80 -15.81
C ARG A 189 2.70 15.36 -15.46
N VAL A 190 3.00 14.07 -15.54
CA VAL A 190 4.30 13.52 -15.09
C VAL A 190 5.51 14.22 -15.74
N ALA A 191 5.41 14.54 -17.03
CA ALA A 191 6.47 15.26 -17.75
C ALA A 191 6.63 16.72 -17.29
N ASP A 192 5.53 17.39 -16.93
CA ASP A 192 5.59 18.76 -16.39
C ASP A 192 6.20 18.75 -14.99
N VAL A 193 5.73 17.84 -14.12
CA VAL A 193 6.31 17.64 -12.77
C VAL A 193 7.82 17.41 -12.86
N ALA A 194 8.28 16.55 -13.76
CA ALA A 194 9.71 16.30 -13.95
C ALA A 194 10.47 17.57 -14.40
N ARG A 195 9.93 18.31 -15.38
CA ARG A 195 10.55 19.57 -15.84
C ARG A 195 10.64 20.61 -14.73
N GLN A 196 9.58 20.78 -13.94
CA GLN A 196 9.55 21.74 -12.84
C GLN A 196 10.55 21.38 -11.73
N ILE A 197 10.71 20.08 -11.44
CA ILE A 197 11.73 19.60 -10.50
C ILE A 197 13.13 19.90 -11.02
N MET A 198 13.41 19.58 -12.29
CA MET A 198 14.73 19.80 -12.90
C MET A 198 15.06 21.29 -13.05
N ALA A 199 14.11 22.10 -13.52
CA ALA A 199 14.29 23.54 -13.69
C ALA A 199 14.51 24.25 -12.34
N GLY A 200 13.84 23.82 -11.27
CA GLY A 200 14.08 24.37 -9.94
C GLY A 200 15.36 23.85 -9.26
N ALA A 201 16.04 22.86 -9.83
CA ALA A 201 17.28 22.29 -9.29
C ALA A 201 18.54 22.83 -9.99
N ALA A 202 18.39 23.36 -11.21
CA ALA A 202 19.44 24.01 -11.98
C ALA A 202 19.69 25.45 -11.51
#